data_AF-A0A231GSZ5-F1
#
_entry.id   AF-A0A231GSZ5-F1
#
_cell.length_a   1.000
_cell.length_b   1.000
_cell.length_c   1.000
_cell.angle_alpha   90.00
_cell.angle_beta   90.00
_cell.angle_gamma   90.00
#
_symmetry.space_group_name_H-M   'P 1'
#
loop_
_entity.id
_entity.type
_entity.pdbx_description
1 polymer ?
#
loop_
_entity_poly.entity_id
_entity_poly.type
_entity_poly.pdbx_seq_one_letter_code
_entity_poly.pdbx_strand_id
1 'polypeptide(L)' 'MNSSDVAVLAVLSPGGLLTTAQIRRDAELPWWRVRFALTHLSSRGFIVFCNSWARWQISERGRSALAERQP' A
#
# COMPACT_ATOMS: atom_id res chain seq x y z
N MET A 1 -4.64 -4.01 11.03
CA MET A 1 -4.75 -3.26 9.77
C MET A 1 -5.79 -2.19 9.98
N ASN A 2 -5.39 -0.93 9.86
CA ASN A 2 -6.28 0.23 10.08
C ASN A 2 -6.87 0.73 8.74
N SER A 3 -7.74 1.74 8.76
CA SER A 3 -8.38 2.26 7.54
C SER A 3 -7.39 2.83 6.52
N SER A 4 -6.27 3.41 6.97
CA SER A 4 -5.22 3.92 6.07
C SER A 4 -4.44 2.80 5.39
N ASP A 5 -4.16 1.70 6.09
CA ASP A 5 -3.55 0.51 5.51
C ASP A 5 -4.45 -0.08 4.41
N VAL A 6 -5.76 -0.18 4.67
CA VAL A 6 -6.74 -0.69 3.70
C VAL A 6 -6.82 0.21 2.47
N ALA A 7 -6.83 1.54 2.64
CA ALA A 7 -6.84 2.49 1.53
C ALA A 7 -5.58 2.36 0.65
N VAL A 8 -4.39 2.24 1.26
CA VAL A 8 -3.13 2.04 0.53
C VAL A 8 -3.12 0.70 -0.21
N LEU A 9 -3.60 -0.38 0.41
CA LEU A 9 -3.71 -1.67 -0.25
C LEU A 9 -4.72 -1.64 -1.40
N ALA A 10 -5.86 -0.95 -1.25
CA ALA A 10 -6.86 -0.81 -2.30
C ALA A 10 -6.28 -0.08 -3.53
N VAL A 11 -5.51 0.98 -3.32
CA VAL A 11 -4.80 1.71 -4.40
C VAL A 11 -3.79 0.83 -5.12
N LEU A 12 -3.07 -0.04 -4.39
CA LEU A 12 -2.09 -0.95 -4.97
C LEU A 12 -2.69 -2.25 -5.51
N SER A 13 -3.97 -2.54 -5.22
CA SER A 13 -4.67 -3.78 -5.57
C SER A 13 -4.67 -4.11 -7.06
N PRO A 14 -4.90 -3.14 -7.98
CA PRO A 14 -4.77 -3.38 -9.42
C PRO A 14 -3.38 -3.89 -9.85
N GLY A 15 -2.40 -3.80 -8.96
CA GLY A 15 -1.02 -4.17 -9.22
C GLY A 15 -0.22 -3.01 -9.82
N GLY A 16 0.96 -3.35 -10.35
CA GLY A 16 1.89 -2.36 -10.88
C GLY A 16 2.71 -1.67 -9.79
N LEU A 17 3.44 -0.64 -10.21
CA LEU A 17 4.45 0.04 -9.40
C LEU A 17 4.11 1.51 -9.26
N LEU A 18 3.71 1.90 -8.05
CA LEU A 18 3.28 3.26 -7.73
C LEU A 18 4.30 3.97 -6.85
N THR A 19 4.50 5.26 -7.10
CA THR A 19 5.29 6.12 -6.21
C THR A 19 4.50 6.49 -4.96
N THR A 20 5.18 6.87 -3.87
CA THR A 20 4.53 7.39 -2.67
C THR A 20 3.61 8.59 -2.98
N ALA A 21 3.96 9.41 -3.97
CA ALA A 21 3.16 10.56 -4.38
C ALA A 21 1.86 10.16 -5.08
N GLN A 22 1.88 9.13 -5.93
CA GLN A 22 0.67 8.56 -6.56
C GLN A 22 -0.22 7.91 -5.49
N ILE A 23 0.36 7.08 -4.62
CA ILE A 23 -0.38 6.44 -3.52
C ILE A 23 -1.06 7.49 -2.64
N ARG A 24 -0.37 8.58 -2.31
CA ARG A 24 -0.95 9.68 -1.54
C ARG A 24 -2.13 10.34 -2.24
N ARG A 25 -2.00 10.61 -3.54
CA ARG A 25 -3.05 11.24 -4.34
C ARG A 25 -4.28 10.33 -4.37
N ASP A 26 -4.09 9.06 -4.68
CA ASP A 26 -5.18 8.12 -4.98
C ASP A 26 -5.82 7.56 -3.69
N ALA A 27 -5.07 7.49 -2.59
CA ALA A 27 -5.61 7.09 -1.28
C ALA A 27 -6.29 8.27 -0.56
N GLU A 28 -6.18 9.50 -1.07
CA GLU A 28 -6.71 10.72 -0.45
C GLU A 28 -6.24 10.93 1.01
N LEU A 29 -5.01 10.50 1.31
CA LEU A 29 -4.43 10.58 2.65
C LEU A 29 -3.37 11.68 2.77
N PRO A 30 -3.19 12.28 3.96
CA PRO A 30 -2.07 13.16 4.21
C PRO A 30 -0.75 12.37 4.19
N TRP A 31 0.35 13.03 3.79
CA TRP A 31 1.66 12.41 3.60
C TRP A 31 2.14 11.55 4.78
N TRP A 32 1.97 12.04 6.01
CA TRP A 32 2.42 11.33 7.21
C TRP A 32 1.65 10.01 7.44
N ARG A 33 0.35 9.94 7.08
CA ARG A 33 -0.43 8.70 7.16
C ARG A 33 0.01 7.70 6.11
N VAL A 34 0.27 8.16 4.89
CA VAL A 34 0.78 7.31 3.81
C VAL A 34 2.13 6.71 4.21
N ARG A 35 3.05 7.54 4.71
CA ARG A 35 4.37 7.07 5.15
C ARG A 35 4.26 6.04 6.28
N PHE A 36 3.38 6.27 7.26
CA PHE A 36 3.14 5.31 8.34
C PHE A 36 2.56 3.99 7.81
N ALA A 37 1.52 4.06 6.97
CA ALA A 37 0.91 2.89 6.36
C ALA A 37 1.90 2.10 5.51
N LEU A 38 2.72 2.75 4.67
CA LEU A 38 3.74 2.08 3.87
C LEU A 38 4.78 1.36 4.74
N THR A 39 5.25 2.00 5.80
CA THR A 39 6.20 1.39 6.75
C THR A 39 5.57 0.17 7.44
N HIS A 40 4.34 0.31 7.90
CA HIS A 40 3.61 -0.73 8.63
C HIS A 40 3.21 -1.92 7.73
N LEU A 41 2.79 -1.66 6.50
CA LEU A 41 2.46 -2.71 5.53
C LEU A 41 3.71 -3.43 5.03
N SER A 42 4.81 -2.70 4.82
CA SER A 42 6.08 -3.26 4.37
C SER A 42 6.71 -4.17 5.43
N SER A 43 6.70 -3.76 6.71
CA SER A 43 7.22 -4.59 7.80
C SER A 43 6.44 -5.90 7.99
N ARG A 44 5.18 -5.95 7.54
CA ARG A 44 4.32 -7.14 7.55
C ARG A 44 4.36 -7.94 6.25
N GLY A 45 5.14 -7.50 5.27
CA GLY A 45 5.27 -8.15 3.97
C GLY A 45 4.01 -8.08 3.11
N PHE A 46 3.13 -7.10 3.33
CA PHE A 46 1.93 -6.90 2.50
C PHE A 46 2.24 -6.11 1.23
N ILE A 47 3.24 -5.23 1.29
CA ILE A 47 3.75 -4.48 0.14
C ILE A 47 5.27 -4.60 0.09
N VAL A 48 5.83 -4.41 -1.09
CA VAL A 48 7.27 -4.45 -1.34
C VAL A 48 7.72 -3.12 -1.92
N PHE A 49 8.87 -2.63 -1.45
CA PHE A 49 9.53 -1.47 -2.04
C PHE A 49 10.57 -1.92 -3.07
N CYS A 50 10.39 -1.51 -4.31
CA CYS A 50 11.32 -1.79 -5.41
C CYS A 50 12.36 -0.66 -5.47
N ASN A 51 13.52 -0.89 -4.84
CA ASN A 51 14.62 0.07 -4.76
C ASN A 51 15.07 0.62 -6.12
N SER A 52 15.10 -0.24 -7.16
CA SER A 52 15.55 0.16 -8.49
C SER A 52 14.72 1.30 -9.08
N TRP A 53 13.42 1.37 -8.78
CA TRP A 53 12.48 2.33 -9.36
C TRP A 53 11.86 3.28 -8.31
N ALA A 54 12.27 3.18 -7.05
CA ALA A 54 11.71 3.91 -5.91
C ALA A 54 10.17 3.85 -5.85
N ARG A 55 9.60 2.66 -6.08
CA ARG A 55 8.15 2.42 -6.19
C ARG A 55 7.70 1.28 -5.28
N TRP A 56 6.41 1.25 -5.01
CA TRP A 56 5.74 0.25 -4.18
C TRP A 56 4.89 -0.67 -5.03
N GLN A 57 4.85 -1.94 -4.61
CA GLN A 57 4.01 -2.97 -5.20
C GLN A 57 3.23 -3.69 -4.10
N ILE A 58 2.00 -4.12 -4.39
CA ILE A 58 1.29 -5.08 -3.54
C ILE A 58 1.90 -6.48 -3.71
N SER A 59 2.11 -7.18 -2.59
CA SER A 59 2.47 -8.60 -2.61
C SER A 59 1.23 -9.48 -2.70
N GLU A 60 1.40 -10.77 -2.98
CA GLU A 60 0.28 -11.72 -2.94
C GLU A 60 -0.38 -11.76 -1.55
N ARG A 61 0.44 -11.78 -0.49
CA ARG A 61 -0.03 -11.72 0.90
C ARG A 61 -0.86 -10.46 1.17
N GLY A 62 -0.47 -9.32 0.58
CA GLY A 62 -1.20 -8.06 0.68
C GLY A 62 -2.55 -8.11 -0.02
N ARG A 63 -2.65 -8.79 -1.18
CA ARG A 63 -3.93 -9.01 -1.87
C ARG A 63 -4.87 -9.88 -1.05
N SER A 64 -4.37 -11.01 -0.52
CA SER A 64 -5.18 -11.88 0.34
C SER A 64 -5.68 -11.14 1.58
N ALA A 65 -4.80 -10.37 2.23
CA ALA A 65 -5.18 -9.58 3.40
C ALA A 65 -6.21 -8.48 3.07
N LEU A 66 -6.16 -7.89 1.88
CA LEU A 66 -7.17 -6.94 1.42
C LEU A 66 -8.51 -7.65 1.16
N ALA A 67 -8.49 -8.79 0.49
CA ALA A 67 -9.68 -9.60 0.22
C ALA A 67 -10.38 -10.07 1.50
N GLU A 68 -9.64 -10.40 2.56
CA GLU A 68 -10.21 -10.73 3.88
C GLU A 68 -10.88 -9.54 4.59
N ARG A 69 -10.62 -8.30 4.15
CA ARG A 69 -11.16 -7.07 4.74
C ARG A 69 -12.22 -6.39 3.90
N GLN A 70 -12.26 -6.67 2.61
CA GLN A 70 -13.34 -6.27 1.72
C GLN A 70 -14.48 -7.30 1.87
N PRO A 71 -15.72 -6.86 2.16
CA PRO A 71 -16.86 -7.78 2.28
C PRO A 71 -17.25 -8.42 0.94
#